data_AF-A0A8H4UD46-F1
#
_entry.id   AF-A0A8H4UD46-F1
#
_cell.length_a   1.000
_cell.length_b   1.000
_cell.length_c   1.000
_cell.angle_alpha   90.00
_cell.angle_beta   90.00
_cell.angle_gamma   90.00
#
_symmetry.space_group_name_H-M   'P 1'
#
loop_
_entity.id
_entity.type
_entity.pdbx_description
1 polymer ?
#
loop_
_entity_poly.entity_id
_entity_poly.type
_entity_poly.pdbx_seq_one_letter_code
_entity_poly.pdbx_strand_id
1 'polypeptide(L)'
;MFVDRKEIGINFEPVYNEYDDFYTASDASFPLEGWDNPSIRQGSRLFPAENWANEIITTKTFEAVKGSIEDYGWLIAFNTFAGPEGYSDTAVNPAFRTTVIHGIGAVFWQDVDDEAAKKKSSDSLTDHSIQR
;
A
#
# COMPACT_ATOMS: atom_id res chain seq x y z
N MET A 1 4.41 21.01 1.36
CA MET A 1 4.40 20.75 2.82
C MET A 1 3.00 20.40 3.32
N PHE A 2 2.88 19.37 4.17
CA PHE A 2 1.60 19.03 4.83
C PHE A 2 1.27 20.06 5.91
N VAL A 3 0.02 20.49 5.97
CA VAL A 3 -0.52 21.28 7.09
C VAL A 3 -0.59 20.42 8.36
N ASP A 4 -0.55 21.04 9.53
CA ASP A 4 -0.73 20.28 10.77
C ASP A 4 -2.13 19.65 10.77
N ARG A 5 -2.21 18.36 11.10
CA ARG A 5 -3.48 17.62 11.15
C ARG A 5 -4.55 18.32 12.02
N LYS A 6 -4.14 19.01 13.08
CA LYS A 6 -5.04 19.77 13.94
C LYS A 6 -5.66 20.97 13.22
N GLU A 7 -4.92 21.60 12.31
CA GLU A 7 -5.42 22.73 11.51
C GLU A 7 -6.53 22.31 10.54
N ILE A 8 -6.52 21.04 10.11
CA ILE A 8 -7.59 20.44 9.30
C ILE A 8 -8.62 19.67 10.13
N GLY A 9 -8.64 19.87 11.46
CA GLY A 9 -9.64 19.30 12.36
C GLY A 9 -9.48 17.81 12.67
N ILE A 10 -8.33 17.20 12.33
CA ILE A 10 -8.04 15.80 12.64
C ILE A 10 -7.37 15.72 14.02
N ASN A 11 -8.15 15.29 15.01
CA ASN A 11 -7.64 14.93 16.34
C ASN A 11 -7.14 13.49 16.33
N PHE A 12 -5.90 13.26 16.78
CA PHE A 12 -5.28 11.95 16.82
C PHE A 12 -4.82 11.65 18.24
N GLU A 13 -5.48 10.69 18.88
CA GLU A 13 -5.17 10.15 20.20
C GLU A 13 -4.73 8.68 19.99
N PRO A 14 -3.42 8.40 19.87
CA PRO A 14 -2.93 7.05 19.63
C PRO A 14 -3.21 6.13 20.81
N VAL A 15 -3.64 4.91 20.52
CA VAL A 15 -3.74 3.81 21.50
C VAL A 15 -2.48 2.97 21.39
N TYR A 16 -1.76 2.81 22.49
CA TYR A 16 -0.56 1.99 22.59
C TYR A 16 -0.88 0.72 23.38
N ASN A 17 -0.46 -0.43 22.86
CA ASN A 17 -0.54 -1.72 23.54
C ASN A 17 0.85 -2.35 23.57
N GLU A 18 1.16 -3.02 24.67
CA GLU A 18 2.36 -3.84 24.83
C GLU A 18 1.93 -5.30 24.98
N TYR A 19 2.75 -6.21 24.47
CA TYR A 19 2.50 -7.64 24.51
C TYR A 19 3.78 -8.37 24.93
N ASP A 20 3.65 -9.44 25.72
CA ASP A 20 4.79 -10.19 26.26
C ASP A 20 5.52 -11.03 25.18
N ASP A 21 4.86 -11.33 24.08
CA ASP A 21 5.41 -12.13 22.99
C ASP A 21 4.89 -11.70 21.61
N PHE A 22 5.62 -12.10 20.57
CA PHE A 22 5.33 -11.74 19.19
C PHE A 22 4.03 -12.37 18.66
N TYR A 23 3.70 -13.60 19.06
CA TYR A 23 2.51 -14.29 18.58
C TYR A 23 1.25 -13.58 19.06
N THR A 24 1.18 -13.27 20.35
CA THR A 24 0.08 -12.52 20.95
C THR A 24 -0.08 -11.14 20.31
N ALA A 25 1.04 -10.44 20.05
CA ALA A 25 1.02 -9.17 19.34
C ALA A 25 0.49 -9.31 17.90
N SER A 26 0.94 -10.35 17.18
CA SER A 26 0.56 -10.60 15.79
C SER A 26 -0.92 -10.98 15.66
N ASP A 27 -1.41 -11.89 16.50
CA ASP A 27 -2.81 -12.33 16.50
C ASP A 27 -3.76 -11.17 16.83
N ALA A 28 -3.39 -10.33 17.80
CA ALA A 28 -4.18 -9.14 18.14
C ALA A 28 -4.15 -8.05 17.06
N SER A 29 -3.06 -7.94 16.30
CA SER A 29 -2.88 -6.88 15.28
C SER A 29 -3.39 -7.26 13.90
N PHE A 30 -3.44 -8.55 13.57
CA PHE A 30 -3.81 -9.07 12.26
C PHE A 30 -4.87 -10.18 12.39
N PRO A 31 -6.13 -9.83 12.74
CA PRO A 31 -7.23 -10.79 12.74
C PRO A 31 -7.47 -11.33 11.32
N LEU A 32 -8.20 -12.45 11.22
CA LEU A 32 -8.52 -13.07 9.93
C LEU A 32 -9.17 -12.08 8.95
N GLU A 33 -8.48 -11.81 7.85
CA GLU A 33 -8.95 -10.90 6.79
C GLU A 33 -9.73 -11.68 5.70
N GLY A 34 -10.79 -11.07 5.16
CA GLY A 34 -11.66 -11.67 4.14
C GLY A 34 -11.10 -11.57 2.73
N TRP A 35 -10.02 -12.30 2.43
CA TRP A 35 -9.32 -12.25 1.13
C TRP A 35 -9.80 -13.24 0.08
N ASP A 36 -10.69 -14.18 0.41
CA ASP A 36 -11.21 -15.16 -0.53
C ASP A 36 -12.36 -14.58 -1.37
N ASN A 37 -12.06 -13.53 -2.14
CA ASN A 37 -13.02 -12.86 -3.01
C ASN A 37 -12.62 -13.06 -4.48
N PRO A 38 -13.38 -13.82 -5.29
CA PRO A 38 -13.08 -13.97 -6.72
C PRO A 38 -13.35 -12.69 -7.54
N SER A 39 -13.98 -11.69 -6.92
CA SER A 39 -14.38 -10.43 -7.55
C SER A 39 -13.49 -9.25 -7.21
N ILE A 40 -12.17 -9.52 -7.16
CA ILE A 40 -11.11 -8.56 -6.91
C ILE A 40 -9.98 -8.71 -7.94
N ARG A 41 -9.40 -7.58 -8.35
CA ARG A 41 -8.09 -7.53 -9.01
C ARG A 41 -7.15 -6.68 -8.18
N GLN A 42 -5.95 -7.20 -7.94
CA GLN A 42 -4.92 -6.52 -7.18
C GLN A 42 -3.68 -6.28 -8.04
N GLY A 43 -2.95 -5.24 -7.69
CA GLY A 43 -1.62 -4.95 -8.21
C GLY A 43 -0.78 -4.32 -7.11
N SER A 44 0.55 -4.40 -7.22
CA SER A 44 1.43 -3.76 -6.24
C SER A 44 2.55 -2.94 -6.86
N ARG A 45 3.06 -1.97 -6.08
CA ARG A 45 4.23 -1.15 -6.39
C ARG A 45 5.17 -1.11 -5.18
N LEU A 46 6.47 -1.11 -5.46
CA LEU A 46 7.51 -0.89 -4.48
C LEU A 46 7.92 0.58 -4.51
N PHE A 47 7.90 1.24 -3.36
CA PHE A 47 8.32 2.63 -3.21
C PHE A 47 9.68 2.68 -2.50
N PRO A 48 10.75 3.07 -3.21
CA PRO A 48 12.11 3.11 -2.66
C PRO A 48 12.34 4.33 -1.77
N ALA A 49 13.25 4.25 -0.80
CA ALA A 49 13.59 5.33 0.14
C ALA A 49 13.90 6.68 -0.54
N GLU A 50 14.43 6.66 -1.76
CA GLU A 50 14.70 7.86 -2.56
C GLU A 50 13.45 8.71 -2.86
N ASN A 51 12.25 8.11 -2.82
CA ASN A 51 10.99 8.83 -2.96
C ASN A 51 10.73 9.83 -1.82
N TRP A 52 11.52 9.77 -0.74
CA TRP A 52 11.47 10.67 0.40
C TRP A 52 12.74 11.52 0.55
N ALA A 53 13.62 11.55 -0.47
CA ALA A 53 14.91 12.23 -0.38
C ALA A 53 14.80 13.77 -0.29
N ASN A 54 13.71 14.36 -0.79
CA ASN A 54 13.44 15.80 -0.68
C ASN A 54 11.94 16.10 -0.83
N GLU A 55 11.55 17.34 -0.54
CA GLU A 55 10.15 17.77 -0.54
C GLU A 55 9.46 17.62 -1.91
N ILE A 56 10.15 17.90 -3.01
CA ILE A 56 9.57 17.83 -4.36
C ILE A 56 9.20 16.38 -4.69
N ILE A 57 10.13 15.44 -4.47
CA ILE A 57 9.88 14.01 -4.74
C ILE A 57 8.85 13.45 -3.76
N THR A 58 8.94 13.81 -2.47
CA THR A 58 7.97 13.40 -1.45
C THR A 58 6.54 13.83 -1.84
N THR A 59 6.39 15.08 -2.29
CA THR A 59 5.10 15.61 -2.74
C THR A 59 4.59 14.85 -3.95
N LYS A 60 5.46 14.56 -4.95
CA LYS A 60 5.08 13.75 -6.12
C LYS A 60 4.64 12.33 -5.72
N THR A 61 5.37 11.69 -4.82
CA THR A 61 5.02 10.35 -4.32
C THR A 61 3.69 10.39 -3.57
N PHE A 62 3.47 11.40 -2.73
CA PHE A 62 2.19 11.59 -2.05
C PHE A 62 1.04 11.77 -3.03
N GLU A 63 1.17 12.64 -4.03
CA GLU A 63 0.12 12.88 -5.03
C GLU A 63 -0.16 11.63 -5.89
N ALA A 64 0.87 10.84 -6.20
CA ALA A 64 0.69 9.57 -6.89
C ALA A 64 -0.15 8.59 -6.05
N VAL A 65 0.24 8.38 -4.79
CA VAL A 65 -0.49 7.48 -3.86
C VAL A 65 -1.91 7.97 -3.60
N LYS A 66 -2.08 9.28 -3.32
CA LYS A 66 -3.39 9.92 -3.13
C LYS A 66 -4.27 9.74 -4.35
N GLY A 67 -3.73 10.02 -5.55
CA GLY A 67 -4.47 9.86 -6.79
C GLY A 67 -4.93 8.42 -7.04
N SER A 68 -4.10 7.42 -6.72
CA SER A 68 -4.50 6.01 -6.81
C SER A 68 -5.63 5.65 -5.84
N ILE A 69 -5.61 6.21 -4.62
CA ILE A 69 -6.69 6.02 -3.63
C ILE A 69 -7.96 6.75 -4.07
N GLU A 70 -7.87 7.98 -4.58
CA GLU A 70 -9.04 8.75 -5.01
C GLU A 70 -9.76 8.08 -6.21
N ASP A 71 -9.04 7.34 -7.06
CA ASP A 71 -9.63 6.64 -8.20
C ASP A 71 -10.45 5.38 -7.80
N TYR A 72 -10.03 4.60 -6.78
CA TYR A 72 -10.66 3.28 -6.46
C TYR A 72 -10.94 3.01 -4.99
N GLY A 73 -10.44 3.84 -4.09
CA GLY A 73 -10.77 3.80 -2.67
C GLY A 73 -10.03 2.73 -1.85
N TRP A 74 -9.06 2.00 -2.41
CA TRP A 74 -8.35 0.94 -1.68
C TRP A 74 -6.83 0.95 -1.86
N LEU A 75 -6.10 0.98 -0.73
CA LEU A 75 -4.66 0.77 -0.66
C LEU A 75 -4.33 -0.02 0.60
N ILE A 76 -3.49 -1.04 0.45
CA ILE A 76 -2.80 -1.71 1.56
C ILE A 76 -1.34 -1.40 1.42
N ALA A 77 -0.70 -1.00 2.51
CA ALA A 77 0.71 -0.63 2.49
C ALA A 77 1.45 -1.31 3.63
N PHE A 78 2.49 -2.05 3.29
CA PHE A 78 3.43 -2.60 4.26
C PHE A 78 4.66 -1.71 4.31
N ASN A 79 4.99 -1.20 5.49
CA ASN A 79 6.29 -0.60 5.71
C ASN A 79 7.31 -1.73 5.83
N THR A 80 8.29 -1.75 4.94
CA THR A 80 9.26 -2.84 4.84
C THR A 80 10.68 -2.30 5.00
N PHE A 81 11.58 -3.12 5.52
CA PHE A 81 13.00 -2.84 5.51
C PHE A 81 13.74 -4.14 5.22
N ALA A 82 14.62 -4.14 4.21
CA ALA A 82 15.33 -5.35 3.77
C ALA A 82 16.38 -5.87 4.78
N GLY A 83 16.60 -5.14 5.88
CA GLY A 83 17.60 -5.49 6.88
C GLY A 83 19.00 -4.91 6.54
N PRO A 84 20.00 -5.18 7.39
CA PRO A 84 21.36 -4.75 7.17
C PRO A 84 21.98 -5.38 5.91
N GLU A 85 23.03 -4.75 5.39
CA GLU A 85 23.80 -5.26 4.25
C GLU A 85 24.44 -6.64 4.53
N GLY A 86 24.81 -7.36 3.47
CA GLY A 86 25.49 -8.67 3.58
C GLY A 86 24.60 -9.90 3.40
N TYR A 87 23.44 -9.75 2.75
CA TYR A 87 22.59 -10.88 2.35
C TYR A 87 23.27 -11.76 1.30
N SER A 88 22.98 -13.07 1.34
CA SER A 88 23.42 -14.02 0.31
C SER A 88 22.90 -13.64 -1.07
N ASP A 89 23.53 -14.18 -2.11
CA ASP A 89 22.98 -14.08 -3.47
C ASP A 89 21.62 -14.79 -3.54
N THR A 90 20.60 -14.08 -3.99
CA THR A 90 19.21 -14.57 -4.04
C THR A 90 18.53 -14.08 -5.31
N ALA A 91 17.49 -14.80 -5.75
CA ALA A 91 16.64 -14.38 -6.86
C ALA A 91 15.62 -13.26 -6.47
N VAL A 92 15.70 -12.71 -5.26
CA VAL A 92 14.79 -11.64 -4.82
C VAL A 92 15.01 -10.40 -5.67
N ASN A 93 13.93 -9.81 -6.18
CA ASN A 93 13.99 -8.57 -6.96
C ASN A 93 14.83 -7.51 -6.22
N PRO A 94 15.91 -6.98 -6.83
CA PRO A 94 16.79 -6.00 -6.20
C PRO A 94 16.08 -4.75 -5.70
N ALA A 95 14.94 -4.36 -6.29
CA ALA A 95 14.15 -3.22 -5.84
C ALA A 95 13.75 -3.32 -4.35
N PHE A 96 13.50 -4.54 -3.83
CA PHE A 96 13.19 -4.74 -2.41
C PHE A 96 14.30 -4.25 -1.47
N ARG A 97 15.55 -4.12 -1.94
CA ARG A 97 16.67 -3.65 -1.11
C ARG A 97 16.56 -2.19 -0.73
N THR A 98 15.87 -1.38 -1.54
CA THR A 98 15.67 0.05 -1.29
C THR A 98 14.24 0.41 -0.93
N THR A 99 13.29 -0.52 -1.10
CA THR A 99 11.88 -0.34 -0.74
C THR A 99 11.70 -0.05 0.75
N VAL A 100 10.95 1.02 1.04
CA VAL A 100 10.43 1.28 2.39
C VAL A 100 8.91 1.11 2.49
N ILE A 101 8.20 1.12 1.36
CA ILE A 101 6.77 0.78 1.30
C ILE A 101 6.49 -0.20 0.15
N HIS A 102 5.84 -1.31 0.46
CA HIS A 102 5.16 -2.16 -0.53
C HIS A 102 3.67 -1.83 -0.53
N GLY A 103 3.23 -1.09 -1.54
CA GLY A 103 1.84 -0.68 -1.70
C GLY A 103 1.07 -1.61 -2.64
N ILE A 104 -0.15 -1.98 -2.27
CA ILE A 104 -1.05 -2.88 -2.99
C ILE A 104 -2.37 -2.13 -3.21
N GLY A 105 -2.69 -1.88 -4.48
CA GLY A 105 -3.99 -1.34 -4.88
C GLY A 105 -4.95 -2.46 -5.27
N ALA A 106 -6.24 -2.23 -5.11
CA ALA A 106 -7.27 -3.18 -5.49
C ALA A 106 -8.45 -2.48 -6.18
N VAL A 107 -9.06 -3.19 -7.12
CA VAL A 107 -10.35 -2.86 -7.71
C VAL A 107 -11.27 -4.05 -7.55
N PHE A 108 -12.56 -3.77 -7.40
CA PHE A 108 -13.59 -4.76 -7.16
C PHE A 108 -14.66 -4.66 -8.24
N TRP A 109 -15.39 -5.74 -8.45
CA TRP A 109 -16.60 -5.78 -9.27
C TRP A 109 -17.67 -6.60 -8.56
N GLN A 110 -18.89 -6.58 -9.09
CA GLN A 110 -19.97 -7.45 -8.64
C GLN A 110 -19.99 -8.72 -9.49
N ASP A 111 -20.43 -9.84 -8.90
CA ASP A 111 -20.53 -11.12 -9.62
C ASP A 111 -21.48 -11.04 -10.84
N VAL A 112 -22.46 -10.13 -10.75
CA VAL A 112 -23.45 -9.86 -11.80
C VAL A 112 -22.94 -8.95 -12.91
N ASP A 113 -21.76 -8.33 -12.75
CA ASP A 113 -21.18 -7.48 -13.79
C ASP A 113 -20.83 -8.33 -15.02
N ASP A 114 -21.02 -7.74 -16.20
CA ASP A 114 -20.59 -8.40 -17.44
C ASP A 114 -19.06 -8.37 -17.59
N GLU A 115 -18.54 -9.20 -18.50
CA GLU A 115 -17.10 -9.30 -18.74
C GLU A 115 -16.48 -7.98 -19.21
N ALA A 116 -17.24 -7.12 -19.90
CA ALA A 116 -16.74 -5.83 -20.35
C ALA A 116 -16.52 -4.87 -19.18
N ALA A 117 -17.43 -4.86 -18.21
CA ALA A 117 -17.30 -4.09 -16.97
C ALA A 117 -16.15 -4.59 -16.10
N LYS A 118 -16.02 -5.91 -15.91
CA LYS A 118 -14.89 -6.51 -15.17
C LYS A 118 -13.55 -6.18 -15.81
N LYS A 119 -13.46 -6.31 -17.14
CA LYS A 119 -12.25 -5.94 -17.88
C LYS A 119 -11.93 -4.47 -17.71
N LYS A 120 -12.91 -3.58 -17.85
CA LYS A 120 -12.71 -2.13 -17.67
C LYS A 120 -12.15 -1.80 -16.29
N SER A 121 -12.68 -2.39 -15.22
CA SER A 121 -12.13 -2.23 -13.87
C SER A 121 -10.72 -2.79 -13.75
N SER A 122 -10.45 -3.97 -14.31
CA SER A 122 -9.10 -4.57 -14.30
C SER A 122 -8.08 -3.70 -15.05
N ASP A 123 -8.44 -3.18 -16.23
CA ASP A 123 -7.59 -2.31 -17.03
C ASP A 123 -7.31 -0.99 -16.30
N SER A 124 -8.30 -0.43 -15.61
CA SER A 124 -8.15 0.85 -14.91
C SER A 124 -7.10 0.76 -13.78
N LEU A 125 -6.98 -0.39 -13.12
CA LEU A 125 -5.88 -0.63 -12.19
C LEU A 125 -4.54 -0.77 -12.90
N THR A 126 -4.48 -1.59 -13.95
CA THR A 126 -3.24 -2.06 -14.58
C THR A 126 -2.58 -1.00 -15.45
N ASP A 127 -3.37 -0.27 -16.23
CA ASP A 127 -2.92 0.63 -17.29
C ASP A 127 -2.85 2.09 -16.83
N HIS A 128 -3.37 2.38 -15.65
CA HIS A 128 -3.42 3.75 -15.12
C HIS A 128 -2.88 3.81 -13.70
N SER A 129 -3.60 3.29 -12.72
CA SER A 129 -3.43 3.81 -11.36
C SER A 129 -2.32 3.18 -10.56
N ILE A 130 -1.81 2.03 -10.99
CA ILE A 130 -0.55 1.49 -10.45
C ILE A 130 0.70 1.91 -11.23
N GLN A 131 0.51 2.67 -12.31
CA GLN A 131 1.59 3.16 -13.17
C GLN A 131 1.94 4.63 -12.93
N ARG A 132 1.21 5.33 -12.05
CA ARG A 132 1.50 6.72 -11.68
C ARG A 132 2.84 6.89 -10.96
#